data_AF-A0A355XTV4-F1
#
_entry.id   AF-A0A355XTV4-F1
#
_cell.length_a   1.000
_cell.length_b   1.000
_cell.length_c   1.000
_cell.angle_alpha   90.00
_cell.angle_beta   90.00
_cell.angle_gamma   90.00
#
_symmetry.space_group_name_H-M   'P 1'
#
loop_
_entity.id
_entity.type
_entity.pdbx_description
1 polymer ?
#
loop_
_entity_poly.entity_id
_entity_poly.type
_entity_poly.pdbx_seq_one_letter_code
_entity_poly.pdbx_strand_id
1 'polypeptide(L)'
;MTVATIAQAAEPGDTVTVSKAQQVTIVSNDSLLHVDVKGTENRPDYHYEATLRNTDGNYESSSVGSLFNFSIAGKLNKPRRQPRYDSEFHFFIGFNGATGSNGQVKTNLSSGANIGSYIDWGVHPWRNGHRFSVGFGVEWKNYRMTSRRQFVKADNGSTTVEPLGDAVDPKFSRIKTFGLIFPIMYTYEKRDWGFSLGAIIDCNSHSSIKTRYRLDGKKYKQTAKDLHHNTATVDLMATVITPLVNFYVKYNPCEVLDTDYGPKFHSLSFGIML
;
A
#
# COMPACT_ATOMS: atom_id res chain seq x y z
N MET A 1 55.98 -14.66 -17.57
CA MET A 1 54.80 -13.77 -17.65
C MET A 1 53.58 -14.67 -17.52
N THR A 2 52.97 -14.70 -16.34
CA THR A 2 51.88 -15.62 -15.99
C THR A 2 50.59 -14.84 -16.11
N VAL A 3 49.66 -15.27 -16.97
CA VAL A 3 48.31 -14.69 -17.07
C VAL A 3 47.34 -15.65 -16.39
N ALA A 4 46.70 -15.18 -15.32
CA ALA A 4 45.65 -15.90 -14.61
C ALA A 4 44.31 -15.67 -15.32
N THR A 5 43.63 -16.76 -15.67
CA THR A 5 42.26 -16.73 -16.18
C THR A 5 41.30 -16.79 -14.99
N ILE A 6 40.43 -15.80 -14.84
CA ILE A 6 39.41 -15.77 -13.79
C ILE A 6 38.20 -16.56 -14.33
N ALA A 7 37.86 -17.69 -13.69
CA ALA A 7 36.63 -18.40 -13.95
C ALA A 7 35.47 -17.65 -13.27
N GLN A 8 34.51 -17.18 -14.05
CA GLN A 8 33.29 -16.56 -13.54
C GLN A 8 32.25 -17.66 -13.31
N ALA A 9 31.85 -17.84 -12.05
CA ALA A 9 30.77 -18.77 -11.69
C ALA A 9 29.44 -18.23 -12.24
N ALA A 10 28.68 -19.08 -12.94
CA ALA A 10 27.33 -18.76 -13.37
C ALA A 10 26.38 -18.78 -12.17
N GLU A 11 25.62 -17.70 -11.99
CA GLU A 11 24.52 -17.61 -11.02
C GLU A 11 23.46 -18.69 -11.32
N PRO A 12 22.91 -19.38 -10.32
CA PRO A 12 21.84 -20.36 -10.53
C PRO A 12 20.58 -19.65 -11.07
N GLY A 13 20.11 -20.06 -12.25
CA GLY A 13 18.95 -19.46 -12.90
C GLY A 13 17.63 -19.75 -12.17
N ASP A 14 16.79 -18.72 -12.04
CA ASP A 14 15.42 -18.85 -11.54
C ASP A 14 14.61 -19.80 -12.44
N THR A 15 14.30 -20.98 -11.93
CA THR A 15 13.56 -22.01 -12.68
C THR A 15 12.07 -21.93 -12.35
N VAL A 16 11.23 -21.69 -13.36
CA VAL A 16 9.77 -21.83 -13.26
C VAL A 16 9.36 -23.20 -13.76
N THR A 17 8.79 -24.02 -12.88
CA THR A 17 8.33 -25.38 -13.22
C THR A 17 6.84 -25.36 -13.57
N VAL A 18 6.51 -25.75 -14.81
CA VAL A 18 5.12 -25.92 -15.26
C VAL A 18 4.80 -27.42 -15.36
N SER A 19 3.89 -27.89 -14.52
CA SER A 19 3.52 -29.31 -14.46
C SER A 19 2.36 -29.63 -15.41
N LYS A 20 2.55 -30.63 -16.29
CA LYS A 20 1.49 -31.20 -17.15
C LYS A 20 0.73 -30.17 -18.02
N ALA A 21 1.45 -29.21 -18.59
CA ALA A 21 0.90 -28.36 -19.64
C ALA A 21 0.69 -29.18 -20.93
N GLN A 22 -0.36 -28.85 -21.68
CA GLN A 22 -0.57 -29.48 -23.00
C GLN A 22 0.45 -28.95 -24.01
N GLN A 23 0.79 -27.67 -23.92
CA GLN A 23 1.83 -27.05 -24.73
C GLN A 23 2.47 -25.88 -23.97
N VAL A 24 3.79 -25.80 -24.03
CA VAL A 24 4.58 -24.66 -23.56
C VAL A 24 5.41 -24.15 -24.73
N THR A 25 5.26 -22.87 -25.06
CA THR A 25 6.06 -22.19 -26.09
C THR A 25 6.91 -21.13 -25.40
N ILE A 26 8.23 -21.22 -25.55
CA ILE A 26 9.17 -20.21 -25.06
C ILE A 26 9.87 -19.62 -26.28
N VAL A 27 9.74 -18.30 -26.45
CA VAL A 27 10.45 -17.55 -27.48
C VAL A 27 11.35 -16.55 -26.76
N SER A 28 12.66 -16.79 -26.82
CA SER A 28 13.67 -15.94 -26.19
C SER A 28 14.59 -15.33 -27.26
N ASN A 29 14.83 -14.03 -27.17
CA ASN A 29 15.88 -13.32 -27.89
C ASN A 29 16.55 -12.28 -26.95
N ASP A 30 17.54 -11.55 -27.45
CA ASP A 30 18.36 -10.61 -26.65
C ASP A 30 17.55 -9.50 -25.94
N SER A 31 16.29 -9.27 -26.31
CA SER A 31 15.46 -8.17 -25.78
C SER A 31 14.04 -8.60 -25.41
N LEU A 32 13.67 -9.87 -25.61
CA LEU A 32 12.31 -10.38 -25.43
C LEU A 32 12.33 -11.83 -24.95
N LEU A 33 11.67 -12.08 -23.82
CA LEU A 33 11.30 -13.40 -23.35
C LEU A 33 9.78 -13.50 -23.37
N HIS A 34 9.25 -14.38 -24.22
CA HIS A 34 7.83 -14.65 -24.35
C HIS A 34 7.56 -16.10 -23.94
N VAL A 35 6.62 -16.29 -23.03
CA VAL A 35 6.19 -17.57 -22.48
C VAL A 35 4.70 -17.71 -22.70
N ASP A 36 4.30 -18.72 -23.46
CA ASP A 36 2.91 -19.10 -23.70
C ASP A 36 2.66 -20.52 -23.20
N VAL A 37 1.67 -20.68 -22.32
CA VAL A 37 1.27 -21.95 -21.72
C VAL A 37 -0.19 -22.20 -22.06
N LYS A 38 -0.43 -23.31 -22.75
CA LYS A 38 -1.75 -23.77 -23.19
C LYS A 38 -2.10 -25.09 -22.54
N GLY A 39 -3.29 -25.12 -21.95
CA GLY A 39 -3.91 -26.28 -21.32
C GLY A 39 -3.14 -26.77 -20.08
N THR A 40 -3.88 -27.21 -19.07
CA THR A 40 -3.33 -28.02 -17.96
C THR A 40 -4.18 -29.27 -17.78
N GLU A 41 -3.66 -30.29 -17.08
CA GLU A 41 -4.37 -31.56 -16.85
C GLU A 41 -5.83 -31.39 -16.39
N ASN A 42 -6.11 -30.39 -15.56
CA ASN A 42 -7.44 -30.14 -15.00
C ASN A 42 -8.24 -29.06 -15.74
N ARG A 43 -7.63 -28.32 -16.67
CA ARG A 43 -8.24 -27.21 -17.42
C ARG A 43 -7.69 -27.16 -18.85
N PRO A 44 -8.33 -27.85 -19.81
CA PRO A 44 -7.89 -27.85 -21.21
C PRO A 44 -8.08 -26.48 -21.91
N ASP A 45 -8.91 -25.61 -21.35
CA ASP A 45 -9.16 -24.23 -21.79
C ASP A 45 -8.22 -23.19 -21.15
N TYR A 46 -7.27 -23.63 -20.32
CA TYR A 46 -6.32 -22.73 -19.67
C TYR A 46 -5.37 -22.08 -20.69
N HIS A 47 -5.23 -20.76 -20.62
CA HIS A 47 -4.27 -19.99 -21.41
C HIS A 47 -3.56 -18.99 -20.51
N TYR A 48 -2.23 -19.02 -20.52
CA TYR A 48 -1.38 -18.07 -19.85
C TYR A 48 -0.30 -17.59 -20.80
N GLU A 49 -0.22 -16.28 -20.98
CA GLU A 49 0.77 -15.65 -21.82
C GLU A 49 1.51 -14.59 -20.99
N ALA A 50 2.84 -14.63 -21.00
CA ALA A 50 3.69 -13.63 -20.36
C ALA A 50 4.76 -13.16 -21.35
N THR A 51 4.93 -11.85 -21.45
CA THR A 51 5.98 -11.24 -22.26
C THR A 51 6.80 -10.31 -21.38
N LEU A 52 8.10 -10.54 -21.34
CA LEU A 52 9.12 -9.72 -20.69
C LEU A 52 9.97 -9.09 -21.78
N ARG A 53 9.96 -7.76 -21.90
CA ARG A 53 10.85 -7.03 -22.80
C ARG A 53 11.88 -6.24 -22.02
N ASN A 54 13.13 -6.32 -22.46
CA ASN A 54 14.22 -5.50 -21.98
C ASN A 54 14.39 -4.34 -22.98
N THR A 55 14.03 -3.12 -22.59
CA THR A 55 14.25 -1.93 -23.40
C THR A 55 15.07 -0.94 -22.58
N ASP A 56 16.34 -0.79 -22.93
CA ASP A 56 17.27 0.22 -22.40
C ASP A 56 17.16 0.48 -20.89
N GLY A 57 17.21 -0.58 -20.09
CA GLY A 57 17.22 -0.50 -18.62
C GLY A 57 15.85 -0.47 -17.94
N ASN A 58 14.75 -0.58 -18.69
CA ASN A 58 13.39 -0.78 -18.18
C ASN A 58 12.87 -2.17 -18.54
N TYR A 59 12.26 -2.84 -17.55
CA TYR A 59 11.58 -4.12 -17.73
C TYR A 59 10.09 -3.88 -18.01
N GLU A 60 9.63 -4.21 -19.20
CA GLU A 60 8.20 -4.27 -19.51
C GLU A 60 7.70 -5.70 -19.30
N SER A 61 6.66 -5.86 -18.47
CA SER A 61 5.99 -7.15 -18.26
C SER A 61 4.51 -7.02 -18.60
N SER A 62 4.01 -7.90 -19.47
CA SER A 62 2.57 -8.02 -19.77
C SER A 62 2.12 -9.47 -19.64
N SER A 63 1.07 -9.71 -18.86
CA SER A 63 0.48 -11.05 -18.69
C SER A 63 -0.99 -11.10 -19.10
N VAL A 64 -1.38 -12.09 -19.91
CA VAL A 64 -2.78 -12.42 -20.21
C VAL A 64 -3.12 -13.75 -19.55
N GLY A 65 -3.89 -13.70 -18.46
CA GLY A 65 -4.43 -14.83 -17.72
C GLY A 65 -5.40 -14.33 -16.65
N SER A 66 -6.60 -14.90 -16.54
CA SER A 66 -7.78 -14.26 -15.92
C SER A 66 -7.75 -14.03 -14.39
N LEU A 67 -6.60 -14.12 -13.73
CA LEU A 67 -6.50 -13.96 -12.28
C LEU A 67 -5.72 -12.71 -11.87
N PHE A 68 -4.78 -12.22 -12.68
CA PHE A 68 -3.94 -11.07 -12.34
C PHE A 68 -3.58 -10.29 -13.59
N ASN A 69 -4.34 -9.22 -13.87
CA ASN A 69 -3.92 -8.19 -14.81
C ASN A 69 -3.64 -6.93 -13.97
N PHE A 70 -2.37 -6.58 -13.79
CA PHE A 70 -1.98 -5.34 -13.13
C PHE A 70 -1.11 -4.52 -14.09
N SER A 71 -1.48 -3.26 -14.31
CA SER A 71 -0.63 -2.30 -14.99
C SER A 71 0.11 -1.48 -13.93
N ILE A 72 1.41 -1.71 -13.78
CA ILE A 72 2.28 -0.77 -13.07
C ILE A 72 2.89 0.14 -14.14
N ALA A 73 2.54 1.43 -14.07
CA ALA A 73 2.88 2.50 -15.00
C ALA A 73 2.10 2.52 -16.33
N GLY A 74 1.27 3.57 -16.48
CA GLY A 74 0.86 4.08 -17.78
C GLY A 74 -0.26 3.32 -18.48
N LYS A 75 -1.24 4.08 -18.96
CA LYS A 75 -2.41 3.62 -19.71
C LYS A 75 -2.01 2.78 -20.93
N LEU A 76 -2.03 1.45 -20.81
CA LEU A 76 -2.18 0.60 -21.98
C LEU A 76 -3.62 0.70 -22.50
N ASN A 77 -3.74 0.64 -23.83
CA ASN A 77 -4.98 0.82 -24.61
C ASN A 77 -6.23 0.33 -23.87
N LYS A 78 -7.03 1.27 -23.34
CA LYS A 78 -8.32 0.94 -22.72
C LYS A 78 -9.17 0.23 -23.80
N PRO A 79 -9.73 -0.96 -23.51
CA PRO A 79 -10.57 -1.66 -24.47
C PRO A 79 -11.73 -0.75 -24.89
N ARG A 80 -12.10 -0.82 -26.19
CA ARG A 80 -13.12 0.03 -26.83
C ARG A 80 -14.51 -0.05 -26.15
N ARG A 81 -14.72 -1.08 -25.31
CA ARG A 81 -15.86 -1.23 -24.39
C ARG A 81 -15.35 -1.58 -23.00
N GLN A 82 -15.86 -0.89 -21.98
CA GLN A 82 -15.59 -1.24 -20.59
C GLN A 82 -16.14 -2.65 -20.29
N PRO A 83 -15.32 -3.57 -19.74
CA PRO A 83 -15.79 -4.88 -19.33
C PRO A 83 -16.83 -4.75 -18.21
N ARG A 84 -17.75 -5.70 -18.12
CA ARG A 84 -18.77 -5.70 -17.04
C ARG A 84 -18.14 -5.94 -15.67
N TYR A 85 -17.05 -6.70 -15.63
CA TYR A 85 -16.31 -7.05 -14.43
C TYR A 85 -14.82 -6.85 -14.69
N ASP A 86 -14.11 -6.39 -13.68
CA ASP A 86 -12.66 -6.26 -13.71
C ASP A 86 -12.05 -6.42 -12.32
N SER A 87 -10.71 -6.39 -12.29
CA SER A 87 -9.93 -6.31 -11.08
C SER A 87 -8.90 -5.21 -11.23
N GLU A 88 -8.72 -4.39 -10.21
CA GLU A 88 -7.73 -3.31 -10.20
C GLU A 88 -6.80 -3.46 -8.98
N PHE A 89 -5.50 -3.27 -9.19
CA PHE A 89 -4.52 -3.14 -8.11
C PHE A 89 -4.26 -1.66 -7.89
N HIS A 90 -4.33 -1.23 -6.64
CA HIS A 90 -4.07 0.14 -6.24
C HIS A 90 -2.89 0.19 -5.29
N PHE A 91 -2.02 1.17 -5.49
CA PHE A 91 -0.98 1.56 -4.54
C PHE A 91 -1.17 3.02 -4.16
N PHE A 92 -1.12 3.33 -2.88
CA PHE A 92 -1.23 4.71 -2.41
C PHE A 92 -0.14 5.06 -1.40
N ILE A 93 0.32 6.30 -1.50
CA ILE A 93 1.28 6.90 -0.59
C ILE A 93 0.91 8.35 -0.32
N GLY A 94 0.99 8.75 0.94
CA GLY A 94 0.60 10.09 1.34
C GLY A 94 1.13 10.49 2.71
N PHE A 95 0.71 11.67 3.12
CA PHE A 95 0.92 12.23 4.44
C PHE A 95 -0.19 11.77 5.38
N ASN A 96 0.10 11.73 6.68
CA ASN A 96 -0.85 11.26 7.70
C ASN A 96 -0.70 12.02 9.02
N GLY A 97 -1.81 12.30 9.67
CA GLY A 97 -1.85 13.08 10.90
C GLY A 97 -3.05 12.73 11.77
N ALA A 98 -2.90 13.04 13.05
CA ALA A 98 -3.94 13.00 14.06
C ALA A 98 -4.82 14.26 13.97
N THR A 99 -6.13 14.09 14.13
CA THR A 99 -7.12 15.17 14.24
C THR A 99 -8.04 14.92 15.45
N GLY A 100 -8.84 15.91 15.85
CA GLY A 100 -9.85 15.74 16.93
C GLY A 100 -9.30 15.59 18.36
N SER A 101 -7.99 15.72 18.59
CA SER A 101 -7.38 15.36 19.88
C SER A 101 -7.42 16.43 20.98
N ASN A 102 -8.25 17.48 20.86
CA ASN A 102 -8.26 18.65 21.75
C ASN A 102 -6.85 19.22 22.09
N GLY A 103 -5.92 19.14 21.13
CA GLY A 103 -4.54 19.60 21.29
C GLY A 103 -3.61 18.70 22.11
N GLN A 104 -4.05 17.53 22.59
CA GLN A 104 -3.19 16.57 23.29
C GLN A 104 -2.18 15.89 22.34
N VAL A 105 -2.67 15.37 21.20
CA VAL A 105 -1.88 14.69 20.16
C VAL A 105 -1.61 15.66 19.00
N LYS A 106 -0.47 16.37 19.07
CA LYS A 106 -0.06 17.33 18.02
C LYS A 106 0.90 16.66 17.03
N THR A 107 0.35 16.01 16.03
CA THR A 107 1.16 15.48 14.92
C THR A 107 1.31 16.51 13.82
N ASN A 108 2.45 16.46 13.13
CA ASN A 108 2.62 17.19 11.87
C ASN A 108 2.23 16.27 10.72
N LEU A 109 1.19 16.66 9.98
CA LEU A 109 0.63 15.89 8.86
C LEU A 109 1.72 15.52 7.84
N SER A 110 2.57 16.48 7.45
CA SER A 110 3.70 16.28 6.52
C SER A 110 4.82 15.38 7.06
N SER A 111 4.87 15.16 8.38
CA SER A 111 5.88 14.31 9.03
C SER A 111 5.40 12.88 9.22
N GLY A 112 4.09 12.64 9.18
CA GLY A 112 3.51 11.31 9.13
C GLY A 112 3.47 10.77 7.71
N ALA A 113 3.12 9.49 7.59
CA ALA A 113 3.01 8.82 6.32
C ALA A 113 1.83 7.85 6.35
N ASN A 114 1.12 7.74 5.24
CA ASN A 114 0.19 6.66 4.96
C ASN A 114 0.66 5.93 3.71
N ILE A 115 0.79 4.61 3.77
CA ILE A 115 1.22 3.77 2.66
C ILE A 115 0.35 2.53 2.67
N GLY A 116 -0.22 2.16 1.53
CA GLY A 116 -0.96 0.93 1.42
C GLY A 116 -1.17 0.50 -0.01
N SER A 117 -1.73 -0.69 -0.14
CA SER A 117 -2.10 -1.26 -1.42
C SER A 117 -3.28 -2.20 -1.24
N TYR A 118 -4.15 -2.26 -2.24
CA TYR A 118 -5.25 -3.23 -2.26
C TYR A 118 -5.55 -3.69 -3.68
N ILE A 119 -6.12 -4.87 -3.79
CA ILE A 119 -6.76 -5.36 -5.01
C ILE A 119 -8.26 -5.25 -4.79
N ASP A 120 -8.99 -4.76 -5.79
CA ASP A 120 -10.44 -4.79 -5.76
C ASP A 120 -11.01 -5.49 -7.00
N TRP A 121 -12.26 -5.92 -6.88
CA TRP A 121 -13.07 -6.52 -7.93
C TRP A 121 -14.27 -5.62 -8.18
N GLY A 122 -14.42 -5.17 -9.41
CA GLY A 122 -15.40 -4.17 -9.82
C GLY A 122 -16.51 -4.73 -10.68
N VAL A 123 -17.68 -4.10 -10.60
CA VAL A 123 -18.78 -4.26 -11.56
C VAL A 123 -19.13 -2.92 -12.19
N HIS A 124 -19.29 -2.93 -13.52
CA HIS A 124 -19.74 -1.81 -14.35
C HIS A 124 -21.21 -2.02 -14.76
N PRO A 125 -22.19 -1.73 -13.87
CA PRO A 125 -23.60 -2.09 -14.10
C PRO A 125 -24.18 -1.50 -15.39
N TRP A 126 -23.78 -0.27 -15.73
CA TRP A 126 -24.30 0.45 -16.90
C TRP A 126 -23.27 0.67 -18.01
N ARG A 127 -22.05 0.15 -17.88
CA ARG A 127 -20.95 0.27 -18.86
C ARG A 127 -20.71 1.71 -19.37
N ASN A 128 -20.95 2.70 -18.51
CA ASN A 128 -20.95 4.13 -18.82
C ASN A 128 -20.05 4.93 -17.87
N GLY A 129 -18.96 4.33 -17.39
CA GLY A 129 -18.01 4.98 -16.47
C GLY A 129 -18.29 4.78 -14.98
N HIS A 130 -19.43 4.18 -14.62
CA HIS A 130 -19.76 3.84 -13.24
C HIS A 130 -19.21 2.47 -12.87
N ARG A 131 -18.50 2.39 -11.75
CA ARG A 131 -17.92 1.16 -11.20
C ARG A 131 -18.23 1.07 -9.70
N PHE A 132 -18.65 -0.11 -9.24
CA PHE A 132 -18.73 -0.45 -7.82
C PHE A 132 -17.72 -1.55 -7.55
N SER A 133 -16.84 -1.38 -6.57
CA SER A 133 -15.82 -2.36 -6.25
C SER A 133 -15.78 -2.72 -4.77
N VAL A 134 -15.35 -3.95 -4.51
CA VAL A 134 -15.00 -4.45 -3.18
C VAL A 134 -13.62 -5.06 -3.25
N GLY A 135 -12.81 -4.86 -2.22
CA GLY A 135 -11.41 -5.28 -2.27
C GLY A 135 -10.84 -5.72 -0.93
N PHE A 136 -9.56 -6.07 -0.98
CA PHE A 136 -8.76 -6.40 0.18
C PHE A 136 -7.33 -5.92 -0.02
N GLY A 137 -6.69 -5.49 1.06
CA GLY A 137 -5.32 -5.03 1.02
C GLY A 137 -4.71 -4.83 2.40
N VAL A 138 -3.64 -4.05 2.41
CA VAL A 138 -2.85 -3.75 3.59
C VAL A 138 -2.55 -2.27 3.69
N GLU A 139 -2.43 -1.76 4.91
CA GLU A 139 -2.15 -0.35 5.14
C GLU A 139 -1.27 -0.10 6.36
N TRP A 140 -0.33 0.84 6.19
CA TRP A 140 0.63 1.28 7.18
C TRP A 140 0.45 2.78 7.43
N LYS A 141 -0.03 3.13 8.63
CA LYS A 141 -0.17 4.53 9.05
C LYS A 141 0.91 4.90 10.06
N ASN A 142 1.42 6.12 9.95
CA ASN A 142 2.41 6.68 10.85
C ASN A 142 1.94 8.06 11.32
N TYR A 143 1.72 8.20 12.63
CA TYR A 143 1.31 9.42 13.32
C TYR A 143 2.54 9.99 14.03
N ARG A 144 3.19 10.99 13.42
CA ARG A 144 4.47 11.51 13.89
C ARG A 144 4.34 12.86 14.56
N MET A 145 4.86 12.95 15.79
CA MET A 145 5.08 14.18 16.53
C MET A 145 6.55 14.59 16.44
N THR A 146 6.79 15.89 16.23
CA THR A 146 8.14 16.50 16.28
C THR A 146 8.27 17.56 17.36
N SER A 147 7.24 17.74 18.20
CA SER A 147 7.26 18.60 19.38
C SER A 147 8.11 18.01 20.51
N ARG A 148 8.35 18.77 21.59
CA ARG A 148 8.94 18.28 22.87
C ARG A 148 7.96 17.40 23.67
N ARG A 149 7.25 16.51 23.00
CA ARG A 149 6.32 15.55 23.60
C ARG A 149 6.52 14.18 22.96
N GLN A 150 6.23 13.15 23.71
CA GLN A 150 6.37 11.77 23.29
C GLN A 150 5.16 10.92 23.68
N PHE A 151 4.91 9.88 22.90
CA PHE A 151 4.05 8.79 23.32
C PHE A 151 4.82 7.89 24.29
N VAL A 152 4.18 7.55 25.41
CA VAL A 152 4.71 6.65 26.43
C VAL A 152 3.68 5.56 26.66
N LYS A 153 4.13 4.30 26.73
CA LYS A 153 3.29 3.19 27.18
C LYS A 153 3.65 2.90 28.64
N ALA A 154 2.68 3.05 29.54
CA ALA A 154 2.82 2.72 30.95
C ALA A 154 2.74 1.21 31.18
N ASP A 155 3.17 0.75 32.35
CA ASP A 155 3.22 -0.68 32.71
C ASP A 155 1.84 -1.34 32.71
N ASN A 156 0.78 -0.58 32.98
CA ASN A 156 -0.61 -1.04 32.91
C ASN A 156 -1.16 -1.15 31.47
N GLY A 157 -0.33 -0.92 30.46
CA GLY A 157 -0.71 -0.99 29.04
C GLY A 157 -1.26 0.29 28.45
N SER A 158 -1.59 1.30 29.27
CA SER A 158 -2.10 2.59 28.80
C SER A 158 -1.03 3.38 28.06
N THR A 159 -1.45 4.14 27.07
CA THR A 159 -0.65 5.06 26.27
C THR A 159 -0.99 6.49 26.66
N THR A 160 0.03 7.29 26.95
CA THR A 160 -0.09 8.71 27.32
C THR A 160 0.77 9.58 26.40
N VAL A 161 0.50 10.88 26.41
CA VAL A 161 1.38 11.88 25.78
C VAL A 161 2.04 12.71 26.85
N GLU A 162 3.37 12.59 26.95
CA GLU A 162 4.15 13.20 28.03
C GLU A 162 5.18 14.19 27.48
N PRO A 163 5.59 15.22 28.25
CA PRO A 163 6.71 16.06 27.91
C PRO A 163 8.00 15.26 27.76
N LEU A 164 8.82 15.63 26.77
CA LEU A 164 10.20 15.19 26.69
C LEU A 164 11.02 16.21 27.50
N GLY A 165 11.70 15.76 28.57
CA GLY A 165 12.37 16.64 29.54
C GLY A 165 13.30 17.68 28.91
N ASP A 166 13.52 18.81 29.59
CA ASP A 166 14.13 20.02 29.00
C ASP A 166 15.57 19.86 28.49
N ALA A 167 16.34 18.94 29.09
CA ALA A 167 17.70 18.61 28.68
C ALA A 167 17.78 17.75 27.40
N VAL A 168 16.64 17.33 26.85
CA VAL A 168 16.56 16.39 25.73
C VAL A 168 16.33 17.13 24.40
N ASP A 169 17.13 16.82 23.38
CA ASP A 169 16.92 17.25 21.99
C ASP A 169 15.97 16.26 21.27
N PRO A 170 14.68 16.58 21.07
CA PRO A 170 13.73 15.69 20.41
C PRO A 170 14.07 15.50 18.93
N LYS A 171 13.95 14.26 18.42
CA LYS A 171 13.94 14.00 16.97
C LYS A 171 12.55 13.68 16.47
N PHE A 172 11.88 12.73 17.10
CA PHE A 172 10.46 12.47 16.91
C PHE A 172 9.95 11.47 17.93
N SER A 173 8.65 11.51 18.16
CA SER A 173 7.90 10.37 18.67
C SER A 173 6.81 10.02 17.68
N ARG A 174 6.49 8.74 17.52
CA ARG A 174 5.46 8.31 16.60
C ARG A 174 4.71 7.09 17.08
N ILE A 175 3.44 7.01 16.69
CA ILE A 175 2.67 5.77 16.66
C ILE A 175 2.65 5.26 15.21
N LYS A 176 2.91 3.97 15.03
CA LYS A 176 2.68 3.27 13.76
C LYS A 176 1.56 2.26 13.97
N THR A 177 0.61 2.20 13.05
CA THR A 177 -0.37 1.12 12.94
C THR A 177 -0.19 0.35 11.63
N PHE A 178 -0.55 -0.91 11.66
CA PHE A 178 -0.64 -1.80 10.51
C PHE A 178 -1.99 -2.50 10.54
N GLY A 179 -2.69 -2.51 9.40
CA GLY A 179 -4.00 -3.13 9.29
C GLY A 179 -4.22 -3.82 7.96
N LEU A 180 -5.19 -4.74 7.98
CA LEU A 180 -5.81 -5.29 6.79
C LEU A 180 -6.99 -4.40 6.42
N ILE A 181 -7.06 -3.99 5.15
CA ILE A 181 -8.12 -3.08 4.68
C ILE A 181 -9.07 -3.79 3.73
N PHE A 182 -10.35 -3.45 3.81
CA PHE A 182 -11.41 -3.96 2.93
C PHE A 182 -12.17 -2.78 2.33
N PRO A 183 -11.72 -2.25 1.18
CA PRO A 183 -12.37 -1.14 0.50
C PRO A 183 -13.71 -1.53 -0.12
N ILE A 184 -14.68 -0.63 -0.02
CA ILE A 184 -15.97 -0.69 -0.71
C ILE A 184 -16.14 0.66 -1.39
N MET A 185 -15.92 0.72 -2.70
CA MET A 185 -15.78 1.96 -3.44
C MET A 185 -16.81 2.09 -4.55
N TYR A 186 -17.29 3.31 -4.75
CA TYR A 186 -17.95 3.75 -5.96
C TYR A 186 -17.00 4.65 -6.75
N THR A 187 -16.86 4.40 -8.04
CA THR A 187 -16.03 5.19 -8.95
C THR A 187 -16.87 5.64 -10.14
N TYR A 188 -16.67 6.89 -10.54
CA TYR A 188 -17.17 7.46 -11.78
C TYR A 188 -16.02 8.03 -12.59
N GLU A 189 -15.78 7.51 -13.79
CA GLU A 189 -14.78 8.04 -14.72
C GLU A 189 -15.41 8.35 -16.08
N LYS A 190 -15.10 9.52 -16.61
CA LYS A 190 -15.44 9.91 -17.98
C LYS A 190 -14.22 10.49 -18.67
N ARG A 191 -13.81 9.84 -19.78
CA ARG A 191 -12.55 10.11 -20.48
C ARG A 191 -11.34 9.82 -19.57
N ASP A 192 -10.70 10.86 -19.05
CA ASP A 192 -9.49 10.81 -18.23
C ASP A 192 -9.67 11.47 -16.85
N TRP A 193 -10.92 11.83 -16.52
CA TRP A 193 -11.28 12.50 -15.28
C TRP A 193 -12.37 11.73 -14.58
N GLY A 194 -12.33 11.75 -13.25
CA GLY A 194 -13.31 11.05 -12.46
C GLY A 194 -13.14 11.30 -10.98
N PHE A 195 -13.93 10.58 -10.21
CA PHE A 195 -13.77 10.51 -8.77
C PHE A 195 -14.11 9.11 -8.28
N SER A 196 -13.58 8.76 -7.11
CA SER A 196 -14.09 7.65 -6.32
C SER A 196 -14.43 8.10 -4.91
N LEU A 197 -15.39 7.43 -4.29
CA LEU A 197 -15.77 7.63 -2.90
C LEU A 197 -16.20 6.30 -2.30
N GLY A 198 -15.90 6.08 -1.03
CA GLY A 198 -16.28 4.85 -0.37
C GLY A 198 -15.82 4.74 1.06
N ALA A 199 -16.15 3.60 1.64
CA ALA A 199 -15.74 3.23 2.99
C ALA A 199 -14.64 2.16 2.90
N ILE A 200 -13.67 2.23 3.80
CA ILE A 200 -12.64 1.22 3.95
C ILE A 200 -12.71 0.70 5.36
N ILE A 201 -13.06 -0.57 5.51
CA ILE A 201 -12.99 -1.24 6.80
C ILE A 201 -11.52 -1.54 7.07
N ASP A 202 -11.00 -1.08 8.20
CA ASP A 202 -9.60 -1.30 8.61
C ASP A 202 -9.56 -2.17 9.86
N CYS A 203 -9.06 -3.38 9.68
CA CYS A 203 -8.76 -4.33 10.73
C CYS A 203 -7.29 -4.15 11.16
N ASN A 204 -7.09 -3.28 12.15
CA ASN A 204 -5.78 -3.02 12.73
C ASN A 204 -5.28 -4.28 13.47
N SER A 205 -4.06 -4.71 13.15
CA SER A 205 -3.45 -5.93 13.70
C SER A 205 -2.19 -5.65 14.51
N HIS A 206 -1.52 -4.53 14.25
CA HIS A 206 -0.31 -4.18 14.97
C HIS A 206 -0.22 -2.68 15.21
N SER A 207 0.26 -2.31 16.39
CA SER A 207 0.51 -0.93 16.78
C SER A 207 1.81 -0.84 17.57
N SER A 208 2.56 0.26 17.36
CA SER A 208 3.82 0.47 18.08
C SER A 208 4.18 1.93 18.23
N ILE A 209 4.84 2.25 19.34
CA ILE A 209 5.49 3.53 19.60
C ILE A 209 6.96 3.44 19.22
N LYS A 210 7.49 4.52 18.64
CA LYS A 210 8.92 4.72 18.50
C LYS A 210 9.29 6.17 18.80
N THR A 211 10.09 6.38 19.83
CA THR A 211 10.65 7.69 20.17
C THR A 211 12.15 7.70 19.92
N ARG A 212 12.64 8.77 19.30
CA ARG A 212 14.06 9.05 19.12
C ARG A 212 14.38 10.45 19.63
N TYR A 213 15.45 10.54 20.40
CA TYR A 213 15.94 11.79 20.96
C TYR A 213 17.45 11.75 21.17
N ARG A 214 18.04 12.89 21.50
CA ARG A 214 19.42 13.00 21.97
C ARG A 214 19.47 13.54 23.38
N LEU A 215 20.37 12.99 24.18
CA LEU A 215 20.70 13.46 25.52
C LEU A 215 22.22 13.43 25.64
N ASP A 216 22.83 14.54 26.06
CA ASP A 216 24.29 14.70 26.17
C ASP A 216 25.06 14.29 24.90
N GLY A 217 24.54 14.70 23.74
CA GLY A 217 25.11 14.36 22.42
C GLY A 217 24.91 12.90 21.97
N LYS A 218 24.44 12.00 22.84
CA LYS A 218 24.20 10.58 22.53
C LYS A 218 22.79 10.37 21.99
N LYS A 219 22.65 9.45 21.03
CA LYS A 219 21.36 9.10 20.40
C LYS A 219 20.67 7.99 21.18
N TYR A 220 19.41 8.21 21.54
CA TYR A 220 18.57 7.23 22.21
C TYR A 220 17.38 6.84 21.33
N LYS A 221 16.93 5.59 21.48
CA LYS A 221 15.76 5.02 20.80
C LYS A 221 14.97 4.22 21.82
N GLN A 222 13.70 4.57 21.99
CA GLN A 222 12.74 3.82 22.78
C GLN A 222 11.64 3.29 21.87
N THR A 223 11.18 2.08 22.14
CA THR A 223 10.11 1.43 21.39
C THR A 223 9.20 0.67 22.33
N ALA A 224 7.89 0.77 22.11
CA ALA A 224 6.88 -0.06 22.74
C ALA A 224 5.98 -0.65 21.66
N LYS A 225 5.45 -1.85 21.88
CA LYS A 225 4.55 -2.54 20.96
C LYS A 225 3.22 -2.83 21.65
N ASP A 226 2.26 -3.27 20.85
CA ASP A 226 0.97 -3.81 21.30
C ASP A 226 0.21 -2.77 22.12
N LEU A 227 0.03 -1.59 21.52
CA LEU A 227 -0.82 -0.55 22.10
C LEU A 227 -2.28 -1.01 21.98
N HIS A 228 -3.09 -0.63 22.96
CA HIS A 228 -4.54 -0.81 22.90
C HIS A 228 -5.11 0.09 21.81
N HIS A 229 -5.36 -0.51 20.65
CA HIS A 229 -5.84 0.17 19.46
C HIS A 229 -7.20 -0.37 19.08
N ASN A 230 -8.01 0.43 18.39
CA ASN A 230 -9.31 -0.06 17.91
C ASN A 230 -9.08 -1.07 16.79
N THR A 231 -9.45 -2.33 17.07
CA THR A 231 -9.20 -3.46 16.17
C THR A 231 -9.93 -3.32 14.84
N ALA A 232 -11.14 -2.76 14.84
CA ALA A 232 -11.92 -2.51 13.62
C ALA A 232 -12.37 -1.05 13.58
N THR A 233 -12.03 -0.37 12.49
CA THR A 233 -12.44 1.02 12.22
C THR A 233 -12.94 1.16 10.80
N VAL A 234 -13.56 2.29 10.49
CA VAL A 234 -14.02 2.61 9.13
C VAL A 234 -13.40 3.93 8.71
N ASP A 235 -12.64 3.92 7.62
CA ASP A 235 -12.14 5.12 6.97
C ASP A 235 -13.11 5.53 5.84
N LEU A 236 -13.35 6.83 5.68
CA LEU A 236 -14.02 7.42 4.52
C LEU A 236 -12.94 7.90 3.55
N MET A 237 -12.94 7.39 2.32
CA MET A 237 -11.96 7.73 1.30
C MET A 237 -12.63 8.39 0.10
N ALA A 238 -12.02 9.44 -0.42
CA ALA A 238 -12.36 10.04 -1.70
C ALA A 238 -11.10 10.21 -2.55
N THR A 239 -11.24 9.98 -3.86
CA THR A 239 -10.15 10.12 -4.83
C THR A 239 -10.59 10.99 -5.98
N VAL A 240 -9.70 11.88 -6.44
CA VAL A 240 -9.83 12.60 -7.70
C VAL A 240 -8.98 11.87 -8.73
N ILE A 241 -9.62 11.41 -9.80
CA ILE A 241 -8.96 10.71 -10.90
C ILE A 241 -8.54 11.74 -11.95
N THR A 242 -7.27 11.73 -12.33
CA THR A 242 -6.72 12.64 -13.34
C THR A 242 -5.93 11.88 -14.40
N PRO A 243 -5.57 12.53 -15.53
CA PRO A 243 -4.83 11.84 -16.59
C PRO A 243 -3.40 11.38 -16.19
N LEU A 244 -2.79 11.99 -15.16
CA LEU A 244 -1.39 11.72 -14.77
C LEU A 244 -1.29 10.96 -13.45
N VAL A 245 -1.96 11.44 -12.40
CA VAL A 245 -1.87 10.88 -11.04
C VAL A 245 -3.18 11.09 -10.31
N ASN A 246 -3.63 10.10 -9.55
CA ASN A 246 -4.84 10.24 -8.76
C ASN A 246 -4.48 10.78 -7.39
N PHE A 247 -5.32 11.68 -6.85
CA PHE A 247 -5.13 12.24 -5.52
C PHE A 247 -6.20 11.72 -4.59
N TYR A 248 -5.82 11.28 -3.39
CA TYR A 248 -6.79 10.82 -2.41
C TYR A 248 -6.78 11.67 -1.15
N VAL A 249 -7.94 11.72 -0.51
CA VAL A 249 -8.11 12.13 0.88
C VAL A 249 -8.81 11.01 1.62
N LYS A 250 -8.39 10.76 2.85
CA LYS A 250 -8.95 9.71 3.69
C LYS A 250 -9.06 10.16 5.13
N TYR A 251 -10.24 9.98 5.71
CA TYR A 251 -10.55 10.38 7.08
C TYR A 251 -11.11 9.20 7.87
N ASN A 252 -10.55 8.93 9.05
CA ASN A 252 -11.06 7.94 9.98
C ASN A 252 -11.84 8.66 11.10
N PRO A 253 -13.19 8.64 11.09
CA PRO A 253 -14.00 9.18 12.18
C PRO A 253 -13.91 8.38 13.50
N CYS A 254 -13.37 7.15 13.48
CA CYS A 254 -13.14 6.38 14.69
C CYS A 254 -11.85 6.85 15.39
N GLU A 255 -11.75 6.53 16.68
CA GLU A 255 -10.52 6.76 17.44
C GLU A 255 -9.46 5.74 16.99
N VAL A 256 -8.20 6.17 16.87
CA VAL A 256 -7.11 5.25 16.48
C VAL A 256 -6.74 4.32 17.63
N LEU A 257 -6.75 4.84 18.86
CA LEU A 257 -6.51 4.08 20.07
C LEU A 257 -7.82 3.79 20.80
N ASP A 258 -7.83 2.74 21.60
CA ASP A 258 -8.89 2.51 22.57
C ASP A 258 -8.85 3.64 23.61
N THR A 259 -9.98 4.33 23.80
CA THR A 259 -10.04 5.52 24.64
C THR A 259 -9.94 5.25 26.14
N ASP A 260 -10.17 3.99 26.55
CA ASP A 260 -9.97 3.58 27.95
C ASP A 260 -8.48 3.45 28.28
N TYR A 261 -7.64 3.31 27.24
CA TYR A 261 -6.21 3.05 27.36
C TYR A 261 -5.33 4.07 26.63
N GLY A 262 -5.88 5.07 25.94
CA GLY A 262 -5.10 5.94 25.07
C GLY A 262 -5.74 7.30 24.80
N PRO A 263 -4.95 8.28 24.35
CA PRO A 263 -5.48 9.58 23.96
C PRO A 263 -6.44 9.45 22.77
N LYS A 264 -7.48 10.29 22.80
CA LYS A 264 -8.44 10.44 21.71
C LYS A 264 -7.81 11.18 20.54
N PHE A 265 -7.81 10.56 19.37
CA PHE A 265 -7.53 11.19 18.10
C PHE A 265 -8.02 10.33 16.92
N HIS A 266 -8.44 11.04 15.88
CA HIS A 266 -8.83 10.54 14.57
C HIS A 266 -7.67 10.58 13.59
N SER A 267 -7.83 9.93 12.44
CA SER A 267 -6.82 9.93 11.37
C SER A 267 -7.26 10.78 10.18
N LEU A 268 -6.34 11.58 9.64
CA LEU A 268 -6.50 12.26 8.36
C LEU A 268 -5.26 12.00 7.50
N SER A 269 -5.50 11.52 6.28
CA SER A 269 -4.49 11.24 5.29
C SER A 269 -4.82 11.90 3.96
N PHE A 270 -3.79 12.30 3.22
CA PHE A 270 -3.94 12.73 1.84
C PHE A 270 -2.67 12.40 1.06
N GLY A 271 -2.80 12.11 -0.23
CA GLY A 271 -1.65 11.73 -1.03
C GLY A 271 -2.00 11.38 -2.46
N ILE A 272 -1.16 10.53 -3.04
CA ILE A 272 -1.32 10.03 -4.41
C ILE A 272 -1.72 8.55 -4.39
N MET A 273 -2.48 8.17 -5.40
CA MET A 273 -2.89 6.80 -5.69
C MET A 273 -2.54 6.49 -7.16
N LEU A 274 -2.05 5.27 -7.36
CA LEU A 274 -1.70 4.68 -8.65
C LEU A 274 -2.55 3.42 -8.85
#